data_AF-A0A2R6M6A4-F1
#
_entry.id   AF-A0A2R6M6A4-F1
#
_cell.length_a   1.000
_cell.length_b   1.000
_cell.length_c   1.000
_cell.angle_alpha   90.00
_cell.angle_beta   90.00
_cell.angle_gamma   90.00
#
_symmetry.space_group_name_H-M   'P 1'
#
loop_
_entity.id
_entity.type
_entity.pdbx_description
1 polymer ?
#
loop_
_entity_poly.entity_id
_entity_poly.type
_entity_poly.pdbx_seq_one_letter_code
_entity_poly.pdbx_strand_id
1 'polypeptide(L)' 'MTRTTISEEDEGKRVVNQNSDTVGMISGVRNDTIYVDPDPGLTDKIKSTLGWDDIEEGDYPLKQSHIDTITDDEVRLKR' A
#
# COMPACT_ATOMS: atom_id res chain seq x y z
N MET A 1 7.77 -16.17 4.71
CA MET A 1 8.70 -16.10 3.57
C MET A 1 8.51 -14.73 2.92
N THR A 2 9.58 -14.02 2.54
CA THR A 2 9.43 -12.72 1.86
C THR A 2 9.35 -12.92 0.36
N ARG A 3 8.40 -12.26 -0.30
CA ARG A 3 8.23 -12.27 -1.76
C ARG A 3 8.12 -10.83 -2.26
N THR A 4 8.33 -10.62 -3.55
CA THR A 4 8.21 -9.29 -4.18
C THR A 4 7.17 -9.26 -5.28
N THR A 5 6.54 -10.39 -5.56
CA THR A 5 5.46 -10.53 -6.55
C THR A 5 4.13 -10.33 -5.87
N ILE A 6 3.32 -9.42 -6.40
CA ILE A 6 1.94 -9.19 -5.97
C ILE A 6 1.07 -10.35 -6.47
N SER A 7 0.20 -10.88 -5.63
CA SER A 7 -0.88 -11.78 -6.04
C SER A 7 -2.19 -11.46 -5.34
N GLU A 8 -3.30 -12.05 -5.82
CA GLU A 8 -4.63 -11.88 -5.23
C GLU A 8 -4.69 -12.31 -3.74
N GLU A 9 -3.74 -13.14 -3.29
CA GLU A 9 -3.59 -13.52 -1.88
C GLU A 9 -3.09 -12.36 -0.99
N ASP A 10 -2.61 -11.28 -1.59
CA ASP A 10 -2.22 -10.07 -0.88
C ASP A 10 -3.41 -9.14 -0.61
N GLU A 11 -4.59 -9.43 -1.16
CA GLU A 11 -5.82 -8.70 -0.85
C GLU A 11 -6.15 -8.80 0.65
N GLY A 12 -6.51 -7.66 1.26
CA GLY A 12 -6.76 -7.54 2.69
C GLY A 12 -5.51 -7.39 3.58
N LYS A 13 -4.29 -7.46 3.02
CA LYS A 13 -3.06 -7.20 3.79
C LYS A 13 -2.89 -5.72 4.10
N ARG A 14 -2.14 -5.43 5.16
CA ARG A 14 -1.79 -4.06 5.54
C ARG A 14 -0.65 -3.55 4.69
N VAL A 15 -0.74 -2.33 4.21
CA VAL A 15 0.35 -1.65 3.53
C VAL A 15 1.03 -0.72 4.51
N VAL A 16 2.34 -0.82 4.61
CA VAL A 16 3.17 0.00 5.48
C VAL A 16 4.26 0.70 4.69
N ASN A 17 4.63 1.90 5.11
CA ASN A 17 5.75 2.63 4.52
C ASN A 17 7.09 2.25 5.19
N GLN A 18 8.19 2.88 4.76
CA GLN A 18 9.51 2.66 5.38
C GLN A 18 9.61 3.11 6.85
N ASN A 19 8.74 4.00 7.30
CA ASN A 19 8.68 4.43 8.70
C ASN A 19 7.91 3.44 9.58
N SER A 20 7.45 2.31 9.03
CA SER A 20 6.54 1.37 9.68
C SER A 20 5.18 1.99 10.03
N ASP A 21 4.79 3.07 9.33
CA ASP A 21 3.46 3.64 9.44
C ASP A 21 2.52 2.88 8.49
N THR A 22 1.36 2.47 9.01
CA THR A 22 0.31 1.77 8.25
C THR A 22 -0.39 2.74 7.29
N VAL A 23 -0.07 2.62 6.01
CA VAL A 23 -0.69 3.41 4.95
C VAL A 23 -2.19 3.10 4.81
N GLY A 24 -2.55 1.82 4.90
CA GLY A 24 -3.92 1.36 4.69
C GLY A 24 -3.99 -0.15 4.47
N MET A 25 -5.05 -0.59 3.81
CA MET A 25 -5.31 -2.00 3.51
C MET A 25 -5.49 -2.23 2.01
N ILE A 26 -5.07 -3.39 1.51
CA ILE A 26 -5.29 -3.76 0.12
C ILE A 26 -6.77 -4.07 -0.09
N SER A 27 -7.44 -3.22 -0.86
CA SER A 27 -8.84 -3.34 -1.29
C SER A 27 -8.98 -4.32 -2.46
N GLY A 28 -7.95 -4.46 -3.29
CA GLY A 28 -7.94 -5.45 -4.36
C GLY A 28 -6.66 -5.51 -5.17
N VAL A 29 -6.54 -6.49 -6.06
CA VAL A 29 -5.37 -6.68 -6.92
C VAL A 29 -5.81 -6.80 -8.38
N ARG A 30 -5.26 -5.99 -9.28
CA ARG A 30 -5.50 -6.11 -10.74
C ARG A 30 -4.25 -5.78 -11.54
N ASN A 31 -3.92 -6.62 -12.53
CA ASN A 31 -2.80 -6.38 -13.46
C ASN A 31 -1.48 -6.00 -12.75
N ASP A 32 -1.04 -6.81 -11.78
CA ASP A 32 0.18 -6.54 -10.98
C ASP A 32 0.17 -5.18 -10.26
N THR A 33 -1.02 -4.67 -9.98
CA THR A 33 -1.25 -3.42 -9.24
C THR A 33 -2.20 -3.71 -8.10
N ILE A 34 -1.76 -3.44 -6.87
CA ILE A 34 -2.63 -3.49 -5.69
C ILE A 34 -3.36 -2.16 -5.56
N TYR A 35 -4.59 -2.20 -5.09
CA TYR A 35 -5.43 -1.06 -4.77
C TYR A 35 -5.46 -0.95 -3.26
N VAL A 36 -5.01 0.18 -2.72
CA VAL A 36 -4.91 0.38 -1.28
C VAL A 36 -5.96 1.37 -0.83
N ASP A 37 -6.86 0.95 0.02
CA ASP A 37 -7.80 1.82 0.74
C ASP A 37 -7.06 2.43 1.94
N PRO A 38 -6.77 3.75 1.92
CA PRO A 38 -6.10 4.41 3.03
C PRO A 38 -7.06 4.65 4.19
N ASP A 39 -6.63 4.28 5.40
CA ASP A 39 -7.41 4.54 6.60
C ASP A 39 -7.54 6.06 6.82
N PRO A 40 -8.77 6.62 6.94
CA PRO A 40 -9.00 8.07 7.00
C PRO A 40 -8.34 8.73 8.22
N GLY A 41 -7.99 7.96 9.26
CA GLY A 41 -7.29 8.45 10.44
C GLY A 41 -5.77 8.60 10.29
N LEU A 42 -5.14 7.99 9.28
CA LEU A 42 -3.68 8.07 9.05
C LEU A 42 -3.30 8.76 7.74
N THR A 43 -4.28 8.98 6.86
CA THR A 43 -4.04 9.60 5.55
C THR A 43 -3.43 10.99 5.68
N ASP A 44 -3.83 11.82 6.67
CA ASP A 44 -3.29 13.18 6.85
C ASP A 44 -1.76 13.24 6.99
N LYS A 45 -1.16 12.28 7.71
CA LYS A 45 0.29 12.26 7.96
C LYS A 45 1.08 11.73 6.77
N ILE A 46 0.48 10.80 6.03
CA ILE A 46 1.11 10.13 4.88
C ILE A 46 0.92 10.96 3.61
N LYS A 47 -0.21 11.65 3.43
CA LYS A 47 -0.46 12.62 2.35
C LYS A 47 0.67 13.62 2.19
N SER A 48 1.11 14.20 3.32
CA SER A 48 2.21 15.17 3.34
C SER A 48 3.58 14.56 3.00
N THR A 49 3.80 13.29 3.33
CA THR A 49 5.13 12.65 3.16
C THR A 49 5.29 11.99 1.80
N LEU A 50 4.20 11.42 1.27
CA LEU A 50 4.16 10.71 -0.02
C LEU A 50 3.60 11.56 -1.18
N GLY A 51 3.14 12.78 -0.92
CA GLY A 51 2.61 13.69 -1.95
C GLY A 51 1.24 13.29 -2.47
N TRP A 52 0.42 12.64 -1.64
CA TRP A 52 -0.94 12.16 -2.00
C TRP A 52 -2.03 13.21 -1.75
N ASP A 53 -1.63 14.49 -1.70
CA ASP A 53 -2.49 15.63 -1.38
C ASP A 53 -3.60 15.87 -2.42
N ASP A 54 -3.40 15.39 -3.66
CA ASP A 54 -4.20 15.77 -4.83
C ASP A 54 -5.26 14.73 -5.26
N ILE A 55 -5.37 13.59 -4.56
CA ILE A 55 -6.23 12.49 -5.02
C ILE A 55 -7.44 12.35 -4.08
N GLU A 56 -8.62 12.60 -4.66
CA GLU A 56 -9.92 12.43 -4.03
C GLU A 56 -10.08 10.99 -3.49
N GLU A 57 -10.79 10.89 -2.36
CA GLU A 57 -11.12 9.69 -1.60
C GLU A 57 -11.34 8.45 -2.50
N GLY A 58 -10.43 7.47 -2.45
CA GLY A 58 -10.51 6.24 -3.23
C GLY A 58 -9.28 5.34 -3.12
N ASP A 59 -9.36 4.18 -3.75
CA ASP A 59 -8.29 3.18 -3.75
C ASP A 59 -7.03 3.68 -4.49
N TYR A 60 -5.87 3.61 -3.83
CA TYR A 60 -4.59 4.01 -4.40
C TYR A 60 -3.93 2.86 -5.19
N PRO A 61 -3.69 3.00 -6.50
CA PRO A 61 -3.03 1.97 -7.30
C PRO A 61 -1.51 1.94 -7.05
N LEU A 62 -1.06 0.87 -6.41
CA LEU A 62 0.32 0.59 -6.04
C LEU A 62 0.89 -0.51 -6.94
N LYS A 63 1.86 -0.12 -7.77
CA LYS A 63 2.57 -1.05 -8.65
C LYS A 63 3.64 -1.82 -7.87
N GLN A 64 3.95 -3.04 -8.33
CA GLN A 64 5.04 -3.85 -7.80
C GLN A 64 6.38 -3.10 -7.71
N SER A 65 6.65 -2.16 -8.62
CA SER A 65 7.88 -1.35 -8.61
C SER A 65 8.05 -0.48 -7.36
N HIS A 66 6.94 -0.10 -6.71
CA HIS A 66 6.93 0.64 -5.44
C HIS A 66 6.96 -0.27 -4.23
N ILE A 67 6.90 -1.60 -4.41
CA ILE A 67 6.95 -2.56 -3.31
C ILE A 67 8.41 -2.92 -3.03
N ASP A 68 8.80 -2.81 -1.77
CA ASP A 68 10.09 -3.23 -1.27
C ASP A 68 10.09 -4.72 -0.96
N THR A 69 9.11 -5.15 -0.17
CA THR A 69 8.94 -6.55 0.26
C THR A 69 7.49 -6.80 0.66
N ILE A 70 6.98 -7.97 0.27
CA ILE A 70 5.69 -8.50 0.70
C ILE A 70 5.98 -9.58 1.73
N THR A 71 5.37 -9.43 2.90
CA THR A 71 5.38 -10.43 3.97
C THR A 71 4.01 -11.11 4.05
N ASP A 72 3.86 -12.05 4.98
CA ASP A 72 2.58 -12.72 5.22
C ASP A 72 1.53 -11.75 5.79
N ASP A 73 1.94 -10.80 6.62
CA ASP A 73 1.06 -9.85 7.31
C ASP A 73 0.97 -8.47 6.63
N GLU A 74 2.08 -7.98 6.08
CA GLU A 74 2.21 -6.60 5.59
C GLU A 74 3.00 -6.48 4.27
N VAL A 75 2.68 -5.44 3.50
CA VAL A 75 3.42 -5.01 2.30
C VAL A 75 4.19 -3.75 2.61
N ARG A 76 5.51 -3.78 2.42
CA ARG A 76 6.42 -2.64 2.61
C ARG A 76 6.66 -1.91 1.31
N LEU A 77 6.57 -0.58 1.35
CA LEU A 77 6.85 0.30 0.21
C LEU A 77 8.32 0.74 0.14
N LYS A 78 8.79 0.98 -1.09
CA LYS A 78 10.07 1.65 -1.38
C LYS A 78 9.92 3.17 -1.24
N ARG A 79 11.01 3.82 -0.83
CA ARG A 79 11.15 5.29 -0.72
C ARG A 79 11.17 5.95 -2.09
#